data_AF-A0A183FVS7-F1
#
_entry.id   AF-A0A183FVS7-F1
#
_cell.length_a   1.000
_cell.length_b   1.000
_cell.length_c   1.000
_cell.angle_alpha   90.00
_cell.angle_beta   90.00
_cell.angle_gamma   90.00
#
_symmetry.space_group_name_H-M   'P 1'
#
loop_
_entity.id
_entity.type
_entity.pdbx_description
1 polymer ?
#
loop_
_entity_poly.entity_id
_entity_poly.type
_entity_poly.pdbx_seq_one_letter_code
_entity_poly.pdbx_strand_id
1 'polypeptide(L)'
;MSDEELKKYFPVSDDEEQEDLLDLGDFDGEEEKEDSPTDEPEGQESEEGDETDKPPVDEPEETEEKEEQEKGEARPLTRNDLVSFGVRTLKLVQNIGTRQQVLLESLKEQTEDRLNRIEKKLTPYQIRTEYMLSVLMYGEEDETESVTDQPTTSRRAPTAGEPLPKKKREAFEVRVAASQLNSLVECPERRVGHAPYALYRDGVLVRCRFCRAEGTHATDSCPVYSQTEDRRTLVERRGYCLKCLGRCPREECRQPESCYYCGGKSHNTALCTLPEERKHYEEVLMRAPARH
;
A
#
# COMPACT_ATOMS: atom_id res chain seq x y z
N MET A 1 34.80 28.74 39.11
CA MET A 1 34.71 27.44 39.79
C MET A 1 33.68 27.56 40.88
N SER A 2 32.53 26.90 40.70
CA SER A 2 31.70 26.29 41.75
C SER A 2 30.38 25.88 41.09
N ASP A 3 30.41 24.67 40.52
CA ASP A 3 29.26 23.82 40.26
C ASP A 3 28.65 23.43 41.60
N GLU A 4 27.40 23.77 41.88
CA GLU A 4 26.63 23.15 42.96
C GLU A 4 25.18 22.89 42.53
N GLU A 5 24.93 21.60 42.29
CA GLU A 5 23.82 20.81 42.83
C GLU A 5 22.39 21.30 42.60
N LEU A 6 21.78 20.78 41.52
CA LEU A 6 20.33 20.57 41.47
C LEU A 6 20.01 19.13 41.04
N LYS A 7 20.34 18.15 41.90
CA LYS A 7 19.83 16.78 41.81
C LYS A 7 18.38 16.77 42.30
N LYS A 8 17.43 16.88 41.36
CA LYS A 8 16.01 16.63 41.62
C LYS A 8 15.78 15.11 41.63
N TYR A 9 15.56 14.57 42.81
CA TYR A 9 15.00 13.24 43.04
C TYR A 9 13.57 13.19 42.48
N PHE A 10 13.32 12.25 41.58
CA PHE A 10 11.98 11.83 41.20
C PHE A 10 11.62 10.60 42.05
N PRO A 11 10.47 10.60 42.75
CA PRO A 11 10.00 9.40 43.43
C PRO A 11 9.54 8.38 42.38
N VAL A 12 10.20 7.22 42.39
CA VAL A 12 9.74 6.00 41.73
C VAL A 12 8.58 5.47 42.57
N SER A 13 7.38 5.47 42.01
CA SER A 13 6.24 4.72 42.56
C SER A 13 6.31 3.31 42.00
N ASP A 14 6.66 2.37 42.89
CA ASP A 14 6.44 0.93 42.70
C ASP A 14 4.94 0.66 42.80
N ASP A 15 4.28 0.48 41.65
CA ASP A 15 2.97 -0.17 41.60
C ASP A 15 3.17 -1.49 40.84
N GLU A 16 3.40 -2.54 41.62
CA GLU A 16 3.31 -3.93 41.22
C GLU A 16 1.83 -4.30 41.05
N GLU A 17 1.28 -4.15 39.85
CA GLU A 17 0.04 -4.84 39.47
C GLU A 17 0.40 -6.01 38.55
N GLN A 18 0.55 -7.14 39.23
CA GLN A 18 0.64 -8.49 38.74
C GLN A 18 -0.77 -8.95 38.38
N GLU A 19 -1.11 -9.06 37.10
CA GLU A 19 -2.34 -9.75 36.68
C GLU A 19 -2.18 -10.41 35.28
N ASP A 20 -2.27 -11.74 35.34
CA ASP A 20 -2.85 -12.67 34.36
C ASP A 20 -2.16 -12.91 33.00
N LEU A 21 -1.12 -13.75 33.10
CA LEU A 21 -0.71 -14.75 32.11
C LEU A 21 -1.90 -15.60 31.66
N LEU A 22 -2.55 -15.22 30.56
CA LEU A 22 -3.37 -16.14 29.78
C LEU A 22 -2.46 -16.93 28.84
N ASP A 23 -2.02 -18.08 29.36
CA ASP A 23 -1.43 -19.19 28.63
C ASP A 23 -2.47 -19.80 27.68
N LEU A 24 -2.53 -19.27 26.45
CA LEU A 24 -3.33 -19.82 25.36
C LEU A 24 -2.45 -20.69 24.48
N GLY A 25 -2.28 -21.92 24.93
CA GLY A 25 -2.46 -23.13 24.13
C GLY A 25 -1.64 -23.24 22.85
N ASP A 26 -0.63 -24.09 22.91
CA ASP A 26 0.03 -24.72 21.78
C ASP A 26 -1.01 -25.24 20.77
N PHE A 27 -1.15 -24.51 19.66
CA PHE A 27 -1.90 -24.97 18.50
C PHE A 27 -0.92 -25.72 17.60
N ASP A 28 -0.83 -27.03 17.81
CA ASP A 28 -0.11 -27.96 16.93
C ASP A 28 -0.76 -27.94 15.54
N GLY A 29 -0.31 -27.02 14.70
CA GLY A 29 -0.58 -27.04 13.27
C GLY A 29 0.25 -28.14 12.64
N GLU A 30 -0.38 -29.28 12.38
CA GLU A 30 0.18 -30.33 11.54
C GLU A 30 0.55 -29.74 10.16
N GLU A 31 1.85 -29.56 9.93
CA GLU A 31 2.42 -29.25 8.63
C GLU A 31 2.24 -30.47 7.72
N GLU A 32 1.28 -30.39 6.80
CA GLU A 32 1.25 -31.25 5.62
C GLU A 32 2.47 -30.93 4.75
N LYS A 33 3.49 -31.77 4.88
CA LYS A 33 4.63 -31.83 3.96
C LYS A 33 4.16 -32.41 2.63
N GLU A 34 3.89 -31.54 1.66
CA GLU A 34 3.83 -31.95 0.26
C GLU A 34 5.25 -32.04 -0.31
N ASP A 35 5.77 -33.25 -0.35
CA ASP A 35 6.95 -33.63 -1.13
C ASP A 35 6.69 -33.40 -2.62
N SER A 36 7.36 -32.42 -3.20
CA SER A 36 7.45 -32.26 -4.66
C SER A 36 8.90 -32.49 -5.11
N PRO A 37 9.14 -33.38 -6.09
CA PRO A 37 10.49 -33.70 -6.56
C PRO A 37 10.99 -32.55 -7.43
N THR A 38 12.13 -31.97 -7.07
CA THR A 38 12.84 -31.01 -7.93
C THR A 38 13.92 -31.78 -8.67
N ASP A 39 13.65 -32.14 -9.92
CA ASP A 39 14.67 -32.57 -10.87
C ASP A 39 15.51 -31.34 -11.25
N GLU A 40 16.81 -31.43 -10.99
CA GLU A 40 17.83 -30.57 -11.59
C GLU A 40 17.85 -30.78 -13.12
N PRO A 41 18.37 -29.79 -13.86
CA PRO A 41 19.67 -30.09 -14.41
C PRO A 41 20.70 -28.96 -14.27
N GLU A 42 21.87 -29.40 -13.82
CA GLU A 42 23.19 -28.79 -14.00
C GLU A 42 23.34 -28.20 -15.42
N GLY A 43 23.88 -26.97 -15.49
CA GLY A 43 24.00 -26.26 -16.75
C GLY A 43 24.98 -25.10 -16.70
N GLN A 44 26.27 -25.45 -16.62
CA GLN A 44 27.41 -24.75 -17.21
C GLN A 44 27.77 -23.34 -16.72
N GLU A 45 28.84 -23.36 -15.93
CA GLU A 45 29.88 -22.35 -15.81
C GLU A 45 30.30 -21.80 -17.18
N SER A 46 30.42 -20.47 -17.29
CA SER A 46 31.42 -19.85 -18.17
C SER A 46 32.04 -18.66 -17.43
N GLU A 47 33.28 -18.92 -17.04
CA GLU A 47 34.30 -17.98 -16.63
C GLU A 47 34.69 -17.00 -17.76
N GLU A 48 35.32 -15.91 -17.32
CA GLU A 48 36.35 -15.11 -18.02
C GLU A 48 35.97 -14.00 -19.04
N GLY A 49 36.74 -12.90 -18.92
CA GLY A 49 36.83 -11.76 -19.84
C GLY A 49 36.53 -10.44 -19.14
N ASP A 50 37.40 -9.88 -18.30
CA ASP A 50 38.71 -9.27 -18.60
C ASP A 50 38.64 -8.00 -19.47
N GLU A 51 39.49 -7.07 -19.07
CA GLU A 51 39.62 -5.66 -19.36
C GLU A 51 39.48 -5.22 -20.82
N THR A 52 38.95 -4.01 -21.05
CA THR A 52 39.75 -2.94 -21.67
C THR A 52 39.02 -1.59 -21.66
N ASP A 53 39.70 -0.62 -21.05
CA ASP A 53 39.52 0.81 -21.25
C ASP A 53 39.46 1.16 -22.75
N LYS A 54 38.42 1.90 -23.15
CA LYS A 54 38.39 2.60 -24.44
C LYS A 54 38.62 4.10 -24.22
N PRO A 55 39.63 4.72 -24.87
CA PRO A 55 39.83 6.16 -24.89
C PRO A 55 38.73 6.88 -25.72
N PRO A 56 38.61 8.22 -25.61
CA PRO A 56 37.55 8.98 -26.26
C PRO A 56 37.68 8.91 -27.78
N VAL A 57 36.57 8.60 -28.44
CA VAL A 57 36.47 8.53 -29.90
C VAL A 57 36.40 9.95 -30.45
N ASP A 58 37.35 10.24 -31.35
CA ASP A 58 37.46 11.45 -32.15
C ASP A 58 36.20 11.74 -32.98
N GLU A 59 36.01 13.03 -33.22
CA GLU A 59 34.97 13.62 -34.06
C GLU A 59 34.91 12.94 -35.45
N PRO A 60 33.71 12.64 -35.99
CA PRO A 60 33.61 12.10 -37.33
C PRO A 60 33.95 13.19 -38.35
N GLU A 61 35.08 13.01 -39.05
CA GLU A 61 35.37 13.70 -40.30
C GLU A 61 34.23 13.45 -41.30
N GLU A 62 33.73 14.54 -41.89
CA GLU A 62 32.78 14.55 -42.98
C GLU A 62 33.42 13.88 -44.22
N THR A 63 33.29 12.56 -44.32
CA THR A 63 33.48 11.86 -45.59
C THR A 63 32.29 12.15 -46.48
N GLU A 64 32.50 13.05 -47.44
CA GLU A 64 31.68 13.21 -48.65
C GLU A 64 31.65 11.89 -49.42
N GLU A 65 30.77 10.97 -49.03
CA GLU A 65 30.45 9.78 -49.81
C GLU A 65 29.74 10.23 -51.08
N LYS A 66 30.48 10.15 -52.20
CA LYS A 66 29.94 10.23 -53.56
C LYS A 66 28.73 9.32 -53.66
N GLU A 67 27.55 9.92 -53.84
CA GLU A 67 26.35 9.26 -54.34
C GLU A 67 26.64 8.74 -55.76
N GLU A 68 27.25 7.54 -55.85
CA GLU A 68 27.17 6.74 -57.06
C GLU A 68 25.73 6.26 -57.18
N GLN A 69 24.97 7.04 -57.95
CA GLN A 69 23.61 6.80 -58.34
C GLN A 69 23.55 5.52 -59.20
N GLU A 70 23.59 4.35 -58.56
CA GLU A 70 23.25 3.08 -59.16
C GLU A 70 21.80 3.15 -59.65
N LYS A 71 21.62 3.46 -60.94
CA LYS A 71 20.39 3.20 -61.67
C LYS A 71 20.19 1.69 -61.74
N GLY A 72 19.71 1.11 -60.65
CA GLY A 72 19.25 -0.27 -60.61
C GLY A 72 18.12 -0.42 -61.63
N GLU A 73 18.37 -1.13 -62.73
CA GLU A 73 17.33 -1.56 -63.65
C GLU A 73 16.29 -2.36 -62.86
N ALA A 74 15.09 -1.79 -62.73
CA ALA A 74 13.99 -2.42 -62.00
C ALA A 74 13.62 -3.73 -62.70
N ARG A 75 14.15 -4.85 -62.19
CA ARG A 75 13.80 -6.19 -62.67
C ARG A 75 12.28 -6.37 -62.49
N PRO A 76 11.53 -6.72 -63.54
CA PRO A 76 10.09 -6.91 -63.44
C PRO A 76 9.78 -8.05 -62.46
N LEU A 77 8.91 -7.77 -61.49
CA LEU A 77 8.45 -8.75 -60.51
C LEU A 77 7.80 -9.92 -61.22
N THR A 78 8.22 -11.14 -60.89
CA THR A 78 7.62 -12.34 -61.43
C THR A 78 6.30 -12.64 -60.73
N ARG A 79 5.43 -13.44 -61.36
CA ARG A 79 4.18 -13.90 -60.74
C ARG A 79 4.41 -14.62 -59.41
N ASN A 80 5.53 -15.34 -59.27
CA ASN A 80 5.88 -16.04 -58.04
C ASN A 80 6.25 -15.06 -56.92
N ASP A 81 6.89 -13.93 -57.24
CA ASP A 81 7.23 -12.90 -56.26
C ASP A 81 5.96 -12.30 -55.65
N LEU A 82 4.95 -12.01 -56.48
CA LEU A 82 3.64 -11.52 -56.06
C LEU A 82 2.91 -12.51 -55.15
N VAL A 83 2.92 -13.81 -55.48
CA VAL A 83 2.30 -14.85 -54.63
C VAL A 83 3.05 -14.95 -53.29
N SER A 84 4.39 -14.96 -53.32
CA SER A 84 5.21 -15.02 -52.10
C SER A 84 4.99 -13.80 -51.20
N PHE A 85 4.80 -12.63 -51.79
CA PHE A 85 4.49 -11.40 -51.09
C PHE A 85 3.10 -11.49 -50.45
N GLY A 86 2.09 -11.95 -51.19
CA GLY A 86 0.73 -12.14 -50.67
C GLY A 86 0.67 -13.08 -49.46
N VAL A 87 1.37 -14.22 -49.53
CA VAL A 87 1.45 -15.18 -48.39
C VAL A 87 2.13 -14.55 -47.18
N ARG A 88 3.23 -13.82 -47.37
CA ARG A 88 3.93 -13.12 -46.28
C ARG A 88 3.04 -12.05 -45.63
N THR A 89 2.32 -11.28 -46.44
CA THR A 89 1.39 -10.25 -45.95
C THR A 89 0.24 -10.87 -45.18
N LEU A 90 -0.37 -11.96 -45.65
CA LEU A 90 -1.42 -12.67 -44.92
C LEU A 90 -0.94 -13.22 -43.58
N LYS A 91 0.26 -13.83 -43.54
CA LYS A 91 0.87 -14.33 -42.31
C LYS A 91 1.13 -13.19 -41.32
N LEU A 92 1.59 -12.03 -41.80
CA LEU A 92 1.79 -10.84 -40.96
C LEU A 92 0.47 -10.35 -40.37
N VAL A 93 -0.59 -10.22 -41.18
CA VAL A 93 -1.92 -9.79 -40.72
C VAL A 93 -2.47 -10.77 -39.68
N GLN A 94 -2.32 -12.08 -39.92
CA GLN A 94 -2.77 -13.09 -38.96
C GLN A 94 -2.01 -13.01 -37.63
N ASN A 95 -0.68 -12.81 -37.67
CA ASN A 95 0.14 -12.63 -36.47
C ASN A 95 -0.20 -11.34 -35.72
N ILE A 96 -0.54 -10.26 -36.41
CA ILE A 96 -1.01 -9.02 -35.79
C ILE A 96 -2.36 -9.28 -35.11
N GLY A 97 -3.27 -9.98 -35.78
CA GLY A 97 -4.58 -10.33 -35.24
C GLY A 97 -4.48 -11.19 -33.98
N THR A 98 -3.65 -12.23 -33.97
CA THR A 98 -3.45 -13.08 -32.78
C THR A 98 -2.83 -12.29 -31.62
N ARG A 99 -1.85 -11.43 -31.89
CA ARG A 99 -1.25 -10.57 -30.86
C ARG A 99 -2.26 -9.58 -30.27
N GLN A 100 -3.10 -8.98 -31.11
CA GLN A 100 -4.17 -8.10 -30.66
C GLN A 100 -5.18 -8.84 -29.80
N GLN A 101 -5.55 -10.07 -30.18
CA GLN A 101 -6.49 -10.89 -29.42
C GLN A 101 -5.94 -11.27 -28.03
N VAL A 102 -4.67 -11.64 -27.93
CA VAL A 102 -4.01 -11.93 -26.64
C VAL A 102 -3.99 -10.68 -25.74
N LEU A 103 -3.68 -9.51 -26.30
CA LEU A 103 -3.68 -8.26 -25.54
C LEU A 103 -5.08 -7.89 -25.03
N LEU A 104 -6.12 -8.11 -25.84
CA LEU A 104 -7.51 -7.85 -25.44
C LEU A 104 -7.96 -8.79 -24.32
N GLU A 105 -7.65 -10.09 -24.39
CA GLU A 105 -8.03 -11.03 -23.33
C GLU A 105 -7.30 -10.72 -22.01
N SER A 106 -6.01 -10.39 -22.08
CA SER A 106 -5.23 -9.98 -20.89
C SER A 106 -5.79 -8.70 -20.26
N LEU A 107 -6.19 -7.72 -21.07
CA LEU A 107 -6.80 -6.49 -20.56
C LEU A 107 -8.17 -6.77 -19.91
N LYS A 108 -8.96 -7.66 -20.50
CA LYS A 108 -10.25 -8.09 -19.97
C LYS A 108 -10.09 -8.78 -18.62
N GLU A 109 -9.19 -9.77 -18.52
CA GLU A 109 -8.88 -10.46 -17.26
C GLU A 109 -8.43 -9.45 -16.18
N GLN A 110 -7.54 -8.52 -16.53
CA GLN A 110 -7.10 -7.47 -15.61
C GLN A 110 -8.27 -6.57 -15.14
N THR A 111 -9.22 -6.25 -16.02
CA THR A 111 -10.40 -5.45 -15.64
C THR A 111 -11.38 -6.22 -14.75
N GLU A 112 -11.62 -7.50 -15.02
CA GLU A 112 -12.44 -8.37 -14.18
C GLU A 112 -11.83 -8.52 -12.79
N ASP A 113 -10.51 -8.73 -12.71
CA ASP A 113 -9.76 -8.77 -11.45
C ASP A 113 -9.92 -7.48 -10.63
N ARG A 114 -9.87 -6.32 -11.29
CA ARG A 114 -10.05 -5.03 -10.62
C ARG A 114 -11.48 -4.86 -10.11
N LEU A 115 -12.48 -5.29 -10.88
CA LEU A 115 -13.88 -5.27 -10.46
C LEU A 115 -14.11 -6.18 -9.25
N ASN A 116 -13.61 -7.42 -9.28
CA ASN A 116 -13.70 -8.36 -8.17
C ASN A 116 -13.07 -7.81 -6.88
N ARG A 117 -11.93 -7.12 -6.97
CA ARG A 117 -11.30 -6.46 -5.82
C ARG A 117 -12.13 -5.30 -5.26
N ILE A 118 -12.84 -4.56 -6.12
CA ILE A 118 -13.73 -3.48 -5.69
C ILE A 118 -14.98 -4.07 -5.03
N GLU A 119 -15.58 -5.08 -5.65
CA GLU A 119 -16.76 -5.76 -5.12
C GLU A 119 -16.48 -6.37 -3.74
N LYS A 120 -15.36 -7.11 -3.60
CA LYS A 120 -14.92 -7.66 -2.31
C LYS A 120 -14.71 -6.60 -1.23
N LYS A 121 -14.31 -5.39 -1.61
CA LYS A 121 -14.20 -4.26 -0.68
C LYS A 121 -15.54 -3.63 -0.34
N LEU A 122 -16.54 -3.70 -1.22
CA LEU A 122 -17.88 -3.15 -1.02
C LEU A 122 -18.79 -4.08 -0.19
N THR A 123 -18.62 -5.40 -0.28
CA THR A 123 -19.45 -6.38 0.42
C THR A 123 -19.56 -6.11 1.93
N PRO A 124 -18.47 -5.81 2.67
CA PRO A 124 -18.56 -5.52 4.11
C PRO A 124 -19.37 -4.24 4.42
N TYR A 125 -19.31 -3.23 3.55
CA TYR A 125 -20.10 -2.01 3.72
C TYR A 125 -21.58 -2.28 3.46
N GLN A 126 -21.90 -3.11 2.46
CA GLN A 126 -23.27 -3.55 2.21
C GLN A 126 -23.81 -4.31 3.42
N ILE A 127 -23.09 -5.33 3.90
CA ILE A 127 -23.48 -6.11 5.09
C ILE A 127 -23.66 -5.21 6.32
N ARG A 128 -22.72 -4.28 6.58
CA ARG A 128 -22.84 -3.32 7.69
C ARG A 128 -24.07 -2.42 7.54
N THR A 129 -24.36 -1.97 6.34
CA THR A 129 -25.51 -1.10 6.06
C THR A 129 -26.82 -1.87 6.24
N GLU A 130 -26.91 -3.09 5.72
CA GLU A 130 -28.05 -3.97 5.92
C GLU A 130 -28.26 -4.28 7.41
N TYR A 131 -27.20 -4.63 8.15
CA TYR A 131 -27.26 -4.84 9.59
C TYR A 131 -27.78 -3.59 10.34
N MET A 132 -27.25 -2.41 10.01
CA MET A 132 -27.70 -1.16 10.62
C MET A 132 -29.17 -0.86 10.31
N LEU A 133 -29.61 -1.15 9.09
CA LEU A 133 -31.02 -1.03 8.69
C LEU A 133 -31.90 -2.04 9.45
N SER A 134 -31.47 -3.29 9.61
CA SER A 134 -32.20 -4.29 10.40
C SER A 134 -32.35 -3.87 11.87
N VAL A 135 -31.29 -3.32 12.48
CA VAL A 135 -31.36 -2.81 13.86
C VAL A 135 -32.36 -1.65 13.96
N LEU A 136 -32.39 -0.74 12.98
CA LEU A 136 -33.35 0.37 12.96
C LEU A 136 -34.79 -0.07 12.72
N MET A 137 -35.01 -1.13 11.94
CA MET A 137 -36.33 -1.63 11.59
C MET A 137 -36.94 -2.55 12.64
N TYR A 138 -36.12 -3.29 13.39
CA TYR A 138 -36.59 -4.36 14.28
C TYR A 138 -36.11 -4.24 15.74
N GLY A 139 -35.31 -3.22 16.08
CA GLY A 139 -34.62 -3.11 17.38
C GLY A 139 -35.31 -2.35 18.50
N GLU A 140 -36.64 -2.10 18.45
CA GLU A 140 -37.32 -1.24 19.44
C GLU A 140 -38.62 -1.83 20.05
N GLU A 141 -38.85 -3.15 19.99
CA GLU A 141 -40.12 -3.74 20.48
C GLU A 141 -40.08 -4.45 21.85
N ASP A 142 -38.92 -4.78 22.41
CA ASP A 142 -38.86 -5.54 23.67
C ASP A 142 -38.15 -4.76 24.78
N GLU A 143 -38.89 -3.92 25.50
CA GLU A 143 -38.82 -3.72 26.97
C GLU A 143 -39.94 -2.74 27.38
N THR A 144 -41.20 -3.16 27.23
CA THR A 144 -42.27 -2.64 28.10
C THR A 144 -42.83 -3.80 28.90
N GLU A 145 -42.09 -4.21 29.94
CA GLU A 145 -42.72 -4.93 31.04
C GLU A 145 -43.80 -4.04 31.66
N SER A 146 -44.96 -4.64 31.77
CA SER A 146 -46.19 -4.13 32.32
C SER A 146 -46.03 -3.67 33.76
N VAL A 147 -46.16 -2.36 34.00
CA VAL A 147 -46.60 -1.81 35.28
C VAL A 147 -47.86 -0.98 35.05
N THR A 148 -48.99 -1.64 35.33
CA THR A 148 -50.32 -1.15 35.74
C THR A 148 -50.95 0.05 35.01
N ASP A 149 -52.01 -0.28 34.24
CA ASP A 149 -53.29 0.42 34.05
C ASP A 149 -53.34 1.95 34.26
N GLN A 150 -53.45 2.72 33.18
CA GLN A 150 -54.62 3.57 32.89
C GLN A 150 -54.58 4.16 31.46
N PRO A 151 -55.74 4.44 30.83
CA PRO A 151 -55.84 4.81 29.43
C PRO A 151 -55.88 6.33 29.20
N THR A 152 -55.58 6.72 27.95
CA THR A 152 -55.71 8.05 27.30
C THR A 152 -54.54 9.00 27.58
N THR A 153 -53.77 9.50 26.60
CA THR A 153 -54.17 10.10 25.31
C THR A 153 -53.09 9.95 24.23
N SER A 154 -53.49 9.60 23.01
CA SER A 154 -52.90 9.99 21.71
C SER A 154 -51.37 9.90 21.54
N ARG A 155 -50.87 8.70 21.24
CA ARG A 155 -49.55 8.49 20.62
C ARG A 155 -49.62 8.92 19.15
N ARG A 156 -48.95 10.02 18.79
CA ARG A 156 -48.56 10.30 17.40
C ARG A 156 -47.44 9.32 17.02
N ALA A 157 -47.63 8.59 15.94
CA ALA A 157 -46.60 7.76 15.32
C ALA A 157 -45.36 8.63 15.00
N PRO A 158 -44.13 8.19 15.34
CA PRO A 158 -42.91 8.87 14.95
C PRO A 158 -42.83 8.90 13.42
N THR A 159 -42.80 10.11 12.85
CA THR A 159 -42.63 10.32 11.41
C THR A 159 -41.26 9.80 11.00
N ALA A 160 -41.23 8.71 10.23
CA ALA A 160 -40.02 8.15 9.64
C ALA A 160 -39.31 9.21 8.78
N GLY A 161 -38.15 9.70 9.25
CA GLY A 161 -37.31 10.62 8.49
C GLY A 161 -36.70 11.79 9.26
N GLU A 162 -36.95 11.95 10.56
CA GLU A 162 -36.34 13.05 11.31
C GLU A 162 -34.85 12.76 11.61
N PRO A 163 -33.90 13.60 11.13
CA PRO A 163 -32.48 13.40 11.34
C PRO A 163 -32.16 13.33 12.83
N LEU A 164 -31.36 12.33 13.23
CA LEU A 164 -30.92 12.18 14.62
C LEU A 164 -30.38 13.51 15.17
N PRO A 165 -30.74 13.89 16.41
CA PRO A 165 -30.25 15.12 17.02
C PRO A 165 -28.72 15.09 17.08
N LYS A 166 -28.07 16.19 16.68
CA LYS A 166 -26.60 16.32 16.50
C LYS A 166 -25.77 15.68 17.64
N LYS A 167 -26.23 15.85 18.89
CA LYS A 167 -25.60 15.26 20.08
C LYS A 167 -25.46 13.72 20.05
N LYS A 168 -26.47 13.00 19.52
CA LYS A 168 -26.43 11.54 19.43
C LYS A 168 -25.41 11.06 18.38
N ARG A 169 -25.25 11.82 17.29
CA ARG A 169 -24.28 11.51 16.23
C ARG A 169 -22.84 11.65 16.72
N GLU A 170 -22.54 12.75 17.41
CA GLU A 170 -21.22 12.99 18.01
C GLU A 170 -20.85 11.91 19.03
N ALA A 171 -21.78 11.52 19.92
CA ALA A 171 -21.55 10.46 20.89
C ALA A 171 -21.28 9.09 20.25
N PHE A 172 -21.92 8.80 19.11
CA PHE A 172 -21.67 7.59 18.34
C PHE A 172 -20.29 7.61 17.68
N GLU A 173 -19.91 8.72 17.05
CA GLU A 173 -18.61 8.90 16.41
C GLU A 173 -17.45 8.73 17.41
N VAL A 174 -17.58 9.33 18.60
CA VAL A 174 -16.60 9.17 19.69
C VAL A 174 -16.49 7.71 20.14
N ARG A 175 -17.61 7.00 20.26
CA ARG A 175 -17.60 5.57 20.66
C ARG A 175 -16.91 4.71 19.60
N VAL A 176 -17.20 4.96 18.32
CA VAL A 176 -16.57 4.25 17.21
C VAL A 176 -15.07 4.55 17.20
N ALA A 177 -14.65 5.81 17.33
CA ALA A 177 -13.25 6.19 17.38
C ALA A 177 -12.50 5.53 18.54
N ALA A 178 -13.08 5.51 19.75
CA ALA A 178 -12.49 4.83 20.90
C ALA A 178 -12.33 3.32 20.66
N SER A 179 -13.37 2.67 20.12
CA SER A 179 -13.31 1.24 19.80
C SER A 179 -12.27 0.93 18.73
N GLN A 180 -12.15 1.78 17.70
CA GLN A 180 -11.14 1.61 16.65
C GLN A 180 -9.74 1.81 17.22
N LEU A 181 -9.50 2.87 17.99
CA LEU A 181 -8.21 3.15 18.62
C LEU A 181 -7.73 1.99 19.51
N ASN A 182 -8.64 1.41 20.31
CA ASN A 182 -8.34 0.26 21.16
C ASN A 182 -8.03 -1.03 20.37
N SER A 183 -8.50 -1.14 19.13
CA SER A 183 -8.21 -2.29 18.26
C SER A 183 -6.90 -2.17 17.48
N LEU A 184 -6.33 -0.96 17.41
CA LEU A 184 -5.07 -0.69 16.71
C LEU A 184 -3.87 -1.00 17.61
N VAL A 185 -2.81 -1.52 16.99
CA VAL A 185 -1.51 -1.69 17.67
C VAL A 185 -0.99 -0.31 18.10
N GLU A 186 -0.52 -0.22 19.34
CA GLU A 186 0.10 1.01 19.84
C GLU A 186 1.41 1.28 19.08
N CYS A 187 1.54 2.51 18.56
CA CYS A 187 2.73 2.91 17.82
C CYS A 187 3.04 4.39 18.01
N PRO A 188 4.31 4.81 17.85
CA PRO A 188 4.68 6.21 17.94
C PRO A 188 4.11 7.06 16.80
N GLU A 189 3.88 8.35 17.06
CA GLU A 189 3.52 9.30 16.01
C GLU A 189 4.61 9.43 14.95
N ARG A 190 4.18 9.50 13.68
CA ARG A 190 5.06 9.78 12.54
C ARG A 190 5.57 11.21 12.61
N ARG A 191 6.88 11.38 12.81
CA ARG A 191 7.55 12.68 12.74
C ARG A 191 7.74 13.10 11.29
N VAL A 192 7.06 14.16 10.86
CA VAL A 192 7.21 14.76 9.53
C VAL A 192 8.02 16.05 9.66
N GLY A 193 9.07 16.21 8.85
CA GLY A 193 9.88 17.43 8.86
C GLY A 193 11.36 17.19 8.60
N HIS A 194 12.12 18.29 8.67
CA HIS A 194 13.57 18.26 8.55
C HIS A 194 14.20 17.86 9.88
N ALA A 195 15.23 17.03 9.82
CA ALA A 195 16.07 16.74 10.97
C ALA A 195 16.88 18.01 11.33
N PRO A 196 17.17 18.23 12.63
CA PRO A 196 17.95 19.39 13.07
C PRO A 196 19.43 19.28 12.67
N TYR A 197 19.88 18.12 12.19
CA TYR A 197 21.23 17.85 11.72
C TYR A 197 21.19 16.93 10.49
N ALA A 198 22.27 16.94 9.71
CA ALA A 198 22.40 16.07 8.55
C ALA A 198 22.39 14.59 8.97
N LEU A 199 21.54 13.80 8.32
CA LEU A 199 21.39 12.38 8.58
C LEU A 199 22.33 11.56 7.69
N TYR A 200 23.06 10.64 8.31
CA TYR A 200 23.95 9.68 7.66
C TYR A 200 23.52 8.25 7.97
N ARG A 201 23.70 7.35 7.02
CA ARG A 201 23.58 5.89 7.19
C ARG A 201 24.79 5.27 6.52
N ASP A 202 25.56 4.48 7.29
CA ASP A 202 26.78 3.82 6.83
C ASP A 202 27.80 4.79 6.20
N GLY A 203 27.94 5.99 6.78
CA GLY A 203 28.85 7.03 6.29
C GLY A 203 28.36 7.81 5.07
N VAL A 204 27.19 7.47 4.51
CA VAL A 204 26.60 8.14 3.34
C VAL A 204 25.41 8.99 3.76
N LEU A 205 25.23 10.16 3.14
CA LEU A 205 24.06 11.02 3.37
C LEU A 205 22.77 10.25 3.06
N VAL A 206 21.82 10.29 4.00
CA VAL A 206 20.51 9.66 3.81
C VAL A 206 19.77 10.39 2.69
N ARG A 207 19.40 9.65 1.65
CA ARG A 207 18.62 10.20 0.54
C ARG A 207 17.15 9.79 0.65
N CYS A 208 16.26 10.78 0.69
CA CYS A 208 14.82 10.54 0.70
C CYS A 208 14.35 9.93 -0.62
N ARG A 209 13.64 8.80 -0.57
CA ARG A 209 13.15 8.11 -1.79
C ARG A 209 12.01 8.82 -2.50
N PHE A 210 11.30 9.72 -1.82
CA PHE A 210 10.17 10.44 -2.39
C PHE A 210 10.60 11.74 -3.08
N CYS A 211 11.14 12.71 -2.31
CA CYS A 211 11.53 14.03 -2.79
C CYS A 211 12.99 14.15 -3.26
N ARG A 212 13.82 13.10 -3.04
CA ARG A 212 15.25 13.04 -3.41
C ARG A 212 16.20 14.00 -2.69
N ALA A 213 15.72 14.74 -1.68
CA ALA A 213 16.60 15.53 -0.81
C ALA A 213 17.58 14.62 -0.04
N GLU A 214 18.78 15.13 0.20
CA GLU A 214 19.88 14.41 0.84
C GLU A 214 20.19 15.01 2.21
N GLY A 215 20.42 14.16 3.21
CA GLY A 215 20.79 14.52 4.58
C GLY A 215 19.71 15.22 5.41
N THR A 216 18.68 15.80 4.79
CA THR A 216 17.74 16.69 5.49
C THR A 216 16.66 15.97 6.29
N HIS A 217 16.26 14.76 5.90
CA HIS A 217 15.23 13.97 6.57
C HIS A 217 15.30 12.50 6.16
N ALA A 218 14.80 11.62 7.01
CA ALA A 218 14.61 10.22 6.66
C ALA A 218 13.43 10.07 5.68
N THR A 219 13.44 9.03 4.84
CA THR A 219 12.34 8.77 3.88
C THR A 219 10.96 8.75 4.56
N ASP A 220 10.89 8.22 5.79
CA ASP A 220 9.68 8.15 6.61
C ASP A 220 9.11 9.51 7.03
N SER A 221 9.98 10.52 7.11
CA SER A 221 9.71 11.87 7.63
C SER A 221 9.55 12.92 6.52
N CYS A 222 9.32 12.50 5.27
CA CYS A 222 9.30 13.41 4.13
C CYS A 222 8.26 14.53 4.26
N PRO A 223 8.68 15.83 4.26
CA PRO A 223 7.74 16.95 4.39
C PRO A 223 7.01 17.27 3.07
N VAL A 224 7.57 16.88 1.92
CA VAL A 224 6.94 17.11 0.60
C VAL A 224 5.78 16.12 0.37
N TYR A 225 5.93 14.90 0.86
CA TYR A 225 4.93 13.84 0.78
C TYR A 225 4.57 13.44 2.21
N SER A 226 3.80 14.28 2.90
CA SER A 226 3.48 14.08 4.31
C SER A 226 2.45 12.97 4.54
N GLN A 227 1.51 12.80 3.61
CA GLN A 227 0.42 11.81 3.70
C GLN A 227 0.83 10.45 3.11
N THR A 228 0.40 9.36 3.75
CA THR A 228 0.71 8.01 3.28
C THR A 228 0.08 7.69 1.92
N GLU A 229 -1.09 8.24 1.62
CA GLU A 229 -1.79 8.06 0.34
C GLU A 229 -1.00 8.63 -0.84
N ASP A 230 -0.44 9.83 -0.68
CA ASP A 230 0.41 10.47 -1.68
C ASP A 230 1.69 9.66 -1.93
N ARG A 231 2.29 9.13 -0.86
CA ARG A 231 3.48 8.28 -0.94
C ARG A 231 3.20 6.99 -1.71
N ARG A 232 2.07 6.33 -1.43
CA ARG A 232 1.64 5.10 -2.13
C ARG A 232 1.40 5.38 -3.61
N THR A 233 0.66 6.43 -3.93
CA THR A 233 0.42 6.86 -5.32
C THR A 233 1.71 7.13 -6.07
N LEU A 234 2.69 7.77 -5.41
CA LEU A 234 4.00 8.04 -6.00
C LEU A 234 4.79 6.75 -6.26
N VAL A 235 4.77 5.81 -5.30
CA VAL A 235 5.45 4.50 -5.41
C VAL A 235 4.85 3.69 -6.56
N GLU A 236 3.53 3.63 -6.66
CA GLU A 236 2.83 2.97 -7.77
C GLU A 236 3.18 3.60 -9.11
N ARG A 237 3.08 4.93 -9.22
CA ARG A 237 3.39 5.67 -10.46
C ARG A 237 4.84 5.48 -10.91
N ARG A 238 5.79 5.39 -9.97
CA ARG A 238 7.21 5.20 -10.28
C ARG A 238 7.59 3.72 -10.45
N GLY A 239 6.67 2.79 -10.22
CA GLY A 239 6.94 1.36 -10.25
C GLY A 239 7.93 0.91 -9.18
N TYR A 240 7.94 1.58 -8.02
CA TYR A 240 8.79 1.18 -6.89
C TYR A 240 8.14 0.02 -6.13
N CYS A 241 8.98 -0.82 -5.52
CA CYS A 241 8.52 -1.90 -4.66
C CYS A 241 7.95 -1.34 -3.36
N LEU A 242 6.79 -1.85 -2.94
CA LEU A 242 6.12 -1.43 -1.69
C LEU A 242 6.92 -1.81 -0.44
N LYS A 243 7.82 -2.79 -0.50
CA LYS A 243 8.63 -3.28 0.63
C LYS A 243 9.93 -2.49 0.82
N CYS A 244 10.72 -2.32 -0.25
CA CYS A 244 12.04 -1.68 -0.16
C CYS A 244 12.11 -0.27 -0.75
N LEU A 245 11.04 0.24 -1.39
CA LEU A 245 11.02 1.52 -2.12
C LEU A 245 12.06 1.64 -3.26
N GLY A 246 12.69 0.53 -3.65
CA GLY A 246 13.60 0.41 -4.77
C GLY A 246 12.92 -0.14 -6.02
N ARG A 247 13.72 -0.35 -7.08
CA ARG A 247 13.30 -1.11 -8.26
C ARG A 247 13.81 -2.53 -8.08
N CYS A 248 12.93 -3.44 -7.66
CA CYS A 248 13.24 -4.86 -7.60
C CYS A 248 12.07 -5.65 -8.23
N PRO A 249 12.30 -6.89 -8.68
CA PRO A 249 11.22 -7.81 -9.00
C PRO A 249 10.28 -7.90 -7.80
N ARG A 250 8.96 -7.71 -8.01
CA ARG A 250 7.99 -7.60 -6.90
C ARG A 250 7.94 -8.87 -6.04
N GLU A 251 8.16 -10.02 -6.67
CA GLU A 251 8.01 -11.35 -6.07
C GLU A 251 9.22 -11.73 -5.20
N GLU A 252 10.41 -11.24 -5.54
CA GLU A 252 11.68 -11.64 -4.90
C GLU A 252 12.37 -10.48 -4.15
N CYS A 253 11.59 -9.64 -3.46
CA CYS A 253 12.19 -8.57 -2.66
C CYS A 253 12.97 -9.16 -1.47
N ARG A 254 14.29 -9.33 -1.61
CA ARG A 254 15.19 -9.98 -0.63
C ARG A 254 15.43 -9.20 0.66
N GLN A 255 14.95 -7.96 0.80
CA GLN A 255 15.19 -7.12 1.97
C GLN A 255 13.93 -6.45 2.54
N PRO A 256 12.97 -7.21 3.09
CA PRO A 256 11.91 -6.60 3.88
C PRO A 256 12.37 -6.47 5.35
N GLU A 257 12.79 -5.26 5.75
CA GLU A 257 12.72 -4.90 7.17
C GLU A 257 11.24 -4.91 7.60
N SER A 258 10.95 -5.37 8.82
CA SER A 258 9.61 -5.25 9.39
C SER A 258 9.26 -3.78 9.55
N CYS A 259 7.98 -3.45 9.33
CA CYS A 259 7.47 -2.10 9.54
C CYS A 259 7.64 -1.70 11.01
N TYR A 260 8.27 -0.56 11.26
CA TYR A 260 8.49 -0.04 12.62
C TYR A 260 7.18 0.23 13.39
N TYR A 261 6.12 0.61 12.68
CA TYR A 261 4.86 1.00 13.32
C TYR A 261 3.95 -0.20 13.63
N CYS A 262 3.82 -1.15 12.70
CA CYS A 262 2.86 -2.24 12.83
C CYS A 262 3.49 -3.64 12.84
N GLY A 263 4.82 -3.76 12.73
CA GLY A 263 5.54 -5.04 12.68
C GLY A 263 5.40 -5.84 11.37
N GLY A 264 4.50 -5.45 10.48
CA GLY A 264 4.21 -6.17 9.23
C GLY A 264 5.37 -6.16 8.23
N LYS A 265 5.53 -7.24 7.44
CA LYS A 265 6.58 -7.39 6.41
C LYS A 265 6.11 -7.11 4.98
N SER A 266 4.85 -6.68 4.83
CA SER A 266 4.20 -6.48 3.52
C SER A 266 4.52 -5.12 2.88
N HIS A 267 5.04 -4.16 3.65
CA HIS A 267 5.26 -2.79 3.20
C HIS A 267 6.43 -2.14 3.95
N ASN A 268 6.97 -1.08 3.35
CA ASN A 268 7.97 -0.21 3.98
C ASN A 268 7.32 0.66 5.06
N THR A 269 8.05 0.93 6.15
CA THR A 269 7.64 1.82 7.25
C THR A 269 7.06 3.17 6.77
N ALA A 270 7.63 3.73 5.70
CA ALA A 270 7.18 5.00 5.12
C ALA A 270 5.80 4.95 4.44
N LEU A 271 5.26 3.75 4.21
CA LEU A 271 3.95 3.51 3.59
C LEU A 271 2.91 2.96 4.58
N CYS A 272 3.24 2.89 5.86
CA CYS A 272 2.33 2.44 6.92
C CYS A 272 1.28 3.52 7.24
N THR A 273 -0.01 3.17 7.18
CA THR A 273 -1.11 4.08 7.51
C THR A 273 -1.40 4.16 9.01
N LEU A 274 -0.93 3.18 9.80
CA LEU A 274 -1.24 3.05 11.22
C LEU A 274 -1.00 4.34 12.04
N PRO A 275 0.13 5.07 11.88
CA PRO A 275 0.32 6.31 12.65
C PRO A 275 -0.69 7.42 12.32
N GLU A 276 -1.13 7.50 11.05
CA GLU A 276 -2.11 8.49 10.60
C GLU A 276 -3.53 8.12 11.05
N GLU A 277 -3.88 6.84 10.94
CA GLU A 277 -5.17 6.30 11.42
C GLU A 277 -5.32 6.48 12.94
N ARG A 278 -4.26 6.17 13.69
CA ARG A 278 -4.26 6.31 15.14
C ARG A 278 -4.42 7.78 15.56
N LYS A 279 -3.63 8.67 14.97
CA LYS A 279 -3.73 10.12 15.19
C LYS A 279 -5.12 10.66 14.85
N HIS A 280 -5.74 10.18 13.78
CA HIS A 280 -7.10 10.57 13.42
C HIS A 280 -8.11 10.25 14.52
N TYR A 281 -8.08 9.02 15.07
CA TYR A 281 -8.98 8.64 16.16
C TYR A 281 -8.69 9.40 17.45
N GLU A 282 -7.41 9.60 17.80
CA GLU A 282 -7.01 10.43 18.93
C GLU A 282 -7.54 11.87 18.79
N GLU A 283 -7.44 12.50 17.62
CA GLU A 283 -8.01 13.82 17.36
C GLU A 283 -9.53 13.86 17.52
N VAL A 284 -10.25 12.82 17.09
CA VAL A 284 -11.71 12.71 17.28
C VAL A 284 -12.06 12.67 18.76
N LEU A 285 -11.32 11.88 19.55
CA LEU A 285 -11.53 11.80 21.00
C LEU A 285 -11.21 13.12 21.71
N MET A 286 -10.15 13.82 21.29
CA MET A 286 -9.75 15.11 21.88
C MET A 286 -10.74 16.25 21.58
N ARG A 287 -11.47 16.18 20.46
CA ARG A 287 -12.54 17.14 20.13
C ARG A 287 -13.85 16.87 20.87
N ALA A 288 -13.99 15.70 21.51
CA ALA A 288 -15.20 15.37 22.26
C ALA A 288 -15.36 16.30 23.47
N PRO A 289 -16.54 16.89 23.70
CA PRO A 289 -16.77 17.71 24.88
C PRO A 289 -16.56 16.87 26.14
N ALA A 290 -15.81 17.41 27.10
CA ALA A 290 -15.63 16.79 28.41
C ALA A 290 -17.01 16.49 29.01
N ARG A 291 -17.24 15.24 29.43
CA ARG A 291 -18.44 14.87 30.15
C ARG A 291 -18.38 15.57 31.52
N HIS A 292 -19.09 16.69 31.64
CA HIS A 292 -19.36 17.36 32.93
C HIS A 292 -20.52 16.67 33.66
#